data_AF-S8BB00-F1
#
_entry.id   AF-S8BB00-F1
#
_cell.length_a   1.000
_cell.length_b   1.000
_cell.length_c   1.000
_cell.angle_alpha   90.00
_cell.angle_beta   90.00
_cell.angle_gamma   90.00
#
_symmetry.space_group_name_H-M   'P 1'
#
loop_
_entity.id
_entity.type
_entity.pdbx_description
1 polymer ?
#
loop_
_entity_poly.entity_id
_entity_poly.type
_entity_poly.pdbx_seq_one_letter_code
_entity_poly.pdbx_strand_id
1 'polypeptide(L)'
;MMEISAPSLLAVTTGLLGSAWASGAMASLTITGIPAAKAFPETAAQTWAIIFAKGLLTIPPTAVSAGLLYGYAAWDASGRPNGQQSYFTTAAFLSAGVVPFTLIFLNDTNIKLQAVADGVSVLSEASVLALADKWGSLNLIRSLLPLSATLVAGYGLLKELGL
;
A
#
# COMPACT_ATOMS: atom_id res chain seq x y z
N MET A 1 -32.71 -7.14 6.14
CA MET A 1 -33.07 -5.83 5.54
C MET A 1 -31.74 -5.13 5.31
N MET A 2 -31.53 -4.44 4.19
CA MET A 2 -30.23 -3.83 3.84
C MET A 2 -29.89 -2.73 4.87
N GLU A 3 -28.91 -2.99 5.75
CA GLU A 3 -28.56 -2.08 6.85
C GLU A 3 -27.43 -1.10 6.51
N ILE A 4 -26.87 -1.14 5.29
CA ILE A 4 -25.85 -0.21 4.83
C ILE A 4 -26.50 1.06 4.26
N SER A 5 -26.02 2.23 4.70
CA SER A 5 -26.42 3.51 4.10
C SER A 5 -25.80 3.67 2.71
N ALA A 6 -26.48 4.36 1.79
CA ALA A 6 -25.93 4.63 0.46
C ALA A 6 -24.56 5.35 0.49
N PRO A 7 -24.33 6.33 1.39
CA PRO A 7 -22.99 6.92 1.57
C PRO A 7 -21.93 5.89 1.99
N SER A 8 -22.23 4.98 2.92
CA SER A 8 -21.28 3.95 3.34
C SER A 8 -21.02 2.93 2.26
N LEU A 9 -22.03 2.54 1.49
CA LEU A 9 -21.84 1.66 0.34
C LEU A 9 -20.88 2.29 -0.68
N LEU A 10 -21.08 3.56 -1.00
CA LEU A 10 -20.19 4.30 -1.91
C LEU A 10 -18.77 4.41 -1.33
N ALA A 11 -18.64 4.68 -0.04
CA ALA A 11 -17.35 4.78 0.63
C ALA A 11 -16.60 3.45 0.60
N VAL A 12 -17.24 2.34 0.98
CA VAL A 12 -16.62 1.01 1.00
C VAL A 12 -16.24 0.58 -0.41
N THR A 13 -17.12 0.71 -1.40
CA THR A 13 -16.82 0.32 -2.78
C THR A 13 -15.69 1.15 -3.41
N THR A 14 -15.67 2.45 -3.15
CA THR A 14 -14.55 3.32 -3.58
C THR A 14 -13.25 2.94 -2.86
N GLY A 15 -13.33 2.65 -1.56
CA GLY A 15 -12.20 2.14 -0.78
C GLY A 15 -11.64 0.85 -1.36
N LEU A 16 -12.49 -0.11 -1.74
CA LEU A 16 -12.10 -1.40 -2.32
C LEU A 16 -11.29 -1.20 -3.60
N LEU A 17 -11.77 -0.36 -4.50
CA LEU A 17 -11.06 -0.04 -5.74
C LEU A 17 -9.71 0.62 -5.46
N GLY A 18 -9.69 1.60 -4.55
CA GLY A 18 -8.46 2.32 -4.18
C GLY A 18 -7.41 1.41 -3.54
N SER A 19 -7.78 0.59 -2.56
CA SER A 19 -6.85 -0.30 -1.88
C SER A 19 -6.40 -1.46 -2.78
N ALA A 20 -7.28 -2.04 -3.61
CA ALA A 20 -6.91 -3.07 -4.57
C ALA A 20 -5.91 -2.53 -5.61
N TRP A 21 -6.19 -1.35 -6.16
CA TRP A 21 -5.28 -0.67 -7.09
C TRP A 21 -3.93 -0.37 -6.43
N ALA A 22 -3.92 0.18 -5.21
CA ALA A 22 -2.67 0.50 -4.50
C ALA A 22 -1.81 -0.75 -4.26
N SER A 23 -2.43 -1.88 -3.91
CA SER A 23 -1.74 -3.16 -3.78
C SER A 23 -1.12 -3.62 -5.10
N GLY A 24 -1.93 -3.67 -6.17
CA GLY A 24 -1.49 -4.11 -7.48
C GLY A 24 -0.39 -3.22 -8.07
N ALA A 25 -0.52 -1.89 -7.91
CA ALA A 25 0.48 -0.93 -8.34
C ALA A 25 1.82 -1.14 -7.61
N MET A 26 1.81 -1.32 -6.28
CA MET A 26 3.03 -1.64 -5.52
C MET A 26 3.68 -2.95 -5.99
N ALA A 27 2.87 -4.00 -6.14
CA ALA A 27 3.36 -5.30 -6.59
C ALA A 27 3.97 -5.19 -7.99
N SER A 28 3.32 -4.46 -8.91
CA SER A 28 3.83 -4.23 -10.26
C SER A 28 5.16 -3.47 -10.25
N LEU A 29 5.29 -2.37 -9.50
CA LEU A 29 6.55 -1.63 -9.40
C LEU A 29 7.70 -2.52 -8.90
N THR A 30 7.41 -3.49 -8.01
CA THR A 30 8.41 -4.48 -7.60
C THR A 30 8.69 -5.50 -8.70
N ILE A 31 7.66 -6.21 -9.19
CA ILE A 31 7.80 -7.37 -10.07
C ILE A 31 8.40 -6.99 -11.41
N THR A 32 8.09 -5.81 -11.94
CA THR A 32 8.60 -5.35 -13.23
C THR A 32 9.66 -4.27 -13.08
N GLY A 33 9.47 -3.32 -12.17
CA GLY A 33 10.36 -2.16 -12.03
C GLY A 33 11.73 -2.50 -11.45
N ILE A 34 11.81 -3.37 -10.44
CA ILE A 34 13.09 -3.73 -9.82
C ILE A 34 13.95 -4.57 -10.76
N PRO A 35 13.46 -5.63 -11.43
CA PRO A 35 14.25 -6.32 -12.45
C PRO A 35 14.71 -5.40 -13.58
N ALA A 36 13.87 -4.45 -14.02
CA ALA A 36 14.26 -3.46 -15.04
C ALA A 36 15.39 -2.54 -14.56
N ALA A 37 15.35 -2.08 -13.31
CA ALA A 37 16.44 -1.30 -12.72
C ALA A 37 17.74 -2.10 -12.61
N LYS A 38 17.65 -3.39 -12.26
CA LYS A 38 18.81 -4.28 -12.13
C LYS A 38 19.44 -4.68 -13.46
N ALA A 39 18.74 -4.54 -14.58
CA ALA A 39 19.28 -4.81 -15.91
C ALA A 39 20.39 -3.83 -16.32
N PHE A 40 20.46 -2.67 -15.66
CA PHE A 40 21.47 -1.62 -15.88
C PHE A 40 22.11 -1.23 -14.54
N PRO A 41 23.02 -2.06 -14.00
CA PRO A 41 23.52 -1.91 -12.63
C PRO A 41 24.14 -0.54 -12.32
N GLU A 42 24.76 0.09 -13.31
CA GLU A 42 25.37 1.41 -13.23
C GLU A 42 24.36 2.55 -13.00
N THR A 43 23.09 2.34 -13.37
CA THR A 43 21.99 3.30 -13.16
C THR A 43 20.87 2.73 -12.27
N ALA A 44 21.10 1.60 -11.61
CA ALA A 44 20.06 0.89 -10.86
C ALA A 44 19.49 1.74 -9.71
N ALA A 45 20.34 2.49 -8.99
CA ALA A 45 19.92 3.37 -7.91
C ALA A 45 19.07 4.56 -8.43
N GLN A 46 19.47 5.17 -9.55
CA GLN A 46 18.73 6.28 -10.17
C GLN A 46 17.38 5.79 -10.72
N THR A 47 17.36 4.63 -11.38
CA THR A 47 16.13 4.01 -11.89
C THR A 47 15.19 3.66 -10.73
N TRP A 48 15.71 3.09 -9.64
CA TRP A 48 14.96 2.87 -8.41
C TRP A 48 14.40 4.19 -7.86
N ALA A 49 15.19 5.27 -7.80
CA ALA A 49 14.74 6.56 -7.24
C ALA A 49 13.57 7.15 -8.04
N ILE A 50 13.59 7.02 -9.37
CA ILE A 50 12.48 7.42 -10.23
C ILE A 50 11.22 6.58 -9.94
N ILE A 51 11.37 5.26 -9.81
CA ILE A 51 10.28 4.33 -9.44
C ILE A 51 9.70 4.71 -8.06
N PHE A 52 10.57 4.91 -7.07
CA PHE A 52 10.19 5.26 -5.71
C PHE A 52 9.45 6.60 -5.68
N ALA A 53 9.96 7.64 -6.35
CA ALA A 53 9.33 8.96 -6.39
C ALA A 53 7.93 8.90 -7.02
N LYS A 54 7.76 8.20 -8.14
CA LYS A 54 6.44 8.02 -8.79
C LYS A 54 5.48 7.25 -7.88
N GLY A 55 5.95 6.21 -7.21
CA GLY A 55 5.16 5.43 -6.26
C GLY A 55 4.77 6.25 -5.03
N LEU A 56 5.68 7.02 -4.45
CA LEU A 56 5.47 7.87 -3.28
C LEU A 56 4.38 8.92 -3.50
N LEU A 57 4.31 9.50 -4.70
CA LEU A 57 3.32 10.51 -5.05
C LEU A 57 1.91 9.96 -5.29
N THR A 58 1.76 8.66 -5.53
CA THR A 58 0.49 8.09 -6.01
C THR A 58 -0.10 7.03 -5.06
N ILE A 59 0.74 6.15 -4.51
CA ILE A 59 0.29 4.99 -3.73
C ILE A 59 -0.11 5.38 -2.30
N PRO A 60 0.73 6.01 -1.47
CA PRO A 60 0.34 6.37 -0.10
C PRO A 60 -0.90 7.27 -0.03
N PRO A 61 -1.04 8.34 -0.87
CA PRO A 61 -2.27 9.13 -0.87
C PRO A 61 -3.51 8.30 -1.18
N THR A 62 -3.44 7.40 -2.15
CA THR A 62 -4.56 6.50 -2.51
C THR A 62 -4.89 5.54 -1.37
N ALA A 63 -3.87 4.90 -0.78
CA ALA A 63 -4.06 3.95 0.32
C ALA A 63 -4.62 4.62 1.59
N VAL A 64 -4.14 5.83 1.92
CA VAL A 64 -4.67 6.62 3.04
C VAL A 64 -6.11 7.06 2.76
N SER A 65 -6.42 7.50 1.54
CA SER A 65 -7.79 7.88 1.16
C SER A 65 -8.76 6.70 1.27
N ALA A 66 -8.36 5.52 0.80
CA ALA A 66 -9.14 4.29 1.02
C ALA A 66 -9.32 3.99 2.51
N GLY A 67 -8.26 4.17 3.32
CA GLY A 67 -8.33 4.02 4.77
C GLY A 67 -9.34 4.96 5.43
N LEU A 68 -9.40 6.23 5.01
CA LEU A 68 -10.37 7.21 5.50
C LEU A 68 -11.81 6.84 5.12
N LEU A 69 -12.03 6.33 3.90
CA LEU A 69 -13.34 5.85 3.46
C LEU A 69 -13.81 4.66 4.29
N TYR A 70 -12.92 3.71 4.60
CA TYR A 70 -13.22 2.62 5.52
C TYR A 70 -13.46 3.12 6.95
N GLY A 71 -12.72 4.13 7.41
CA GLY A 71 -12.94 4.78 8.70
C GLY A 71 -14.33 5.42 8.80
N TYR A 72 -14.78 6.08 7.72
CA TYR A 72 -16.14 6.60 7.62
C TYR A 72 -17.19 5.49 7.71
N ALA A 73 -17.02 4.39 6.96
CA ALA A 73 -17.93 3.25 7.03
C ALA A 73 -17.96 2.60 8.43
N ALA A 74 -16.81 2.52 9.11
CA ALA A 74 -16.72 2.04 10.48
C ALA A 74 -17.49 2.95 11.45
N TRP A 75 -17.41 4.27 11.27
CA TRP A 75 -18.16 5.23 12.07
C TRP A 75 -19.67 5.14 11.81
N ASP A 76 -20.11 5.02 10.56
CA ASP A 76 -21.54 4.85 10.21
C ASP A 76 -22.12 3.52 10.72
N ALA A 77 -21.29 2.47 10.77
CA ALA A 77 -21.65 1.18 11.36
C ALA A 77 -21.59 1.17 12.90
N SER A 78 -21.09 2.24 13.54
CA SER A 78 -20.97 2.30 15.00
C SER A 78 -22.35 2.32 15.65
N GLY A 79 -22.53 1.51 16.70
CA GLY A 79 -23.82 1.35 17.39
C GLY A 79 -24.79 0.35 16.75
N ARG A 80 -24.45 -0.26 15.60
CA ARG A 80 -25.21 -1.39 15.05
C ARG A 80 -24.81 -2.69 15.79
N PRO A 81 -25.76 -3.56 16.18
CA PRO A 81 -25.48 -4.76 16.97
C PRO A 81 -24.66 -5.85 16.25
N ASN A 82 -24.33 -5.65 14.98
CA ASN A 82 -23.91 -6.69 14.05
C ASN A 82 -22.38 -6.92 14.01
N GLY A 83 -21.59 -6.13 14.76
CA GLY A 83 -20.12 -6.26 14.81
C GLY A 83 -19.36 -5.79 13.56
N GLN A 84 -20.07 -5.22 12.57
CA GLN A 84 -19.52 -4.87 11.25
C GLN A 84 -18.48 -3.75 11.28
N GLN A 85 -18.56 -2.87 12.28
CA GLN A 85 -17.56 -1.84 12.57
C GLN A 85 -16.13 -2.40 12.63
N SER A 86 -15.95 -3.62 13.15
CA SER A 86 -14.62 -4.23 13.31
C SER A 86 -13.93 -4.50 11.96
N TYR A 87 -14.67 -4.91 10.93
CA TYR A 87 -14.14 -5.16 9.59
C TYR A 87 -13.64 -3.86 8.96
N PHE A 88 -14.47 -2.82 8.95
CA PHE A 88 -14.10 -1.53 8.35
C PHE A 88 -12.99 -0.81 9.14
N THR A 89 -12.99 -0.92 10.47
CA THR A 89 -11.88 -0.41 11.31
C THR A 89 -10.56 -1.10 10.97
N THR A 90 -10.58 -2.44 10.88
CA THR A 90 -9.41 -3.23 10.52
C THR A 90 -8.91 -2.87 9.12
N ALA A 91 -9.81 -2.75 8.15
CA ALA A 91 -9.46 -2.34 6.79
C ALA A 91 -8.86 -0.93 6.73
N ALA A 92 -9.39 0.01 7.52
CA ALA A 92 -8.85 1.37 7.62
C ALA A 92 -7.39 1.37 8.06
N PHE A 93 -7.07 0.65 9.15
CA PHE A 93 -5.70 0.54 9.65
C PHE A 93 -4.77 -0.22 8.72
N LEU A 94 -5.24 -1.31 8.09
CA LEU A 94 -4.45 -2.05 7.11
C LEU A 94 -4.10 -1.16 5.91
N SER A 95 -5.05 -0.40 5.38
CA SER A 95 -4.81 0.46 4.22
C SER A 95 -3.88 1.63 4.55
N ALA A 96 -4.13 2.35 5.65
CA ALA A 96 -3.28 3.46 6.08
C ALA A 96 -1.91 2.99 6.59
N GLY A 97 -1.82 1.72 7.03
CA GLY A 97 -0.62 1.07 7.56
C GLY A 97 0.56 1.01 6.57
N VAL A 98 0.33 1.26 5.29
CA VAL A 98 1.38 1.42 4.26
C VAL A 98 2.39 2.49 4.67
N VAL A 99 1.96 3.58 5.30
CA VAL A 99 2.84 4.69 5.74
C VAL A 99 3.76 4.27 6.89
N PRO A 100 3.27 3.82 8.06
CA PRO A 100 4.14 3.37 9.14
C PRO A 100 5.02 2.18 8.73
N PHE A 101 4.53 1.27 7.88
CA PHE A 101 5.38 0.20 7.34
C PHE A 101 6.58 0.75 6.58
N THR A 102 6.39 1.76 5.74
CA THR A 102 7.49 2.40 5.01
C THR A 102 8.49 3.05 5.95
N LEU A 103 8.03 3.79 6.96
CA LEU A 103 8.91 4.46 7.92
C LEU A 103 9.72 3.48 8.78
N ILE A 104 9.12 2.35 9.15
CA ILE A 104 9.75 1.37 10.04
C ILE A 104 10.69 0.43 9.28
N PHE A 105 10.24 -0.12 8.13
CA PHE A 105 10.93 -1.22 7.47
C PHE A 105 11.70 -0.81 6.21
N LEU A 106 11.18 0.15 5.43
CA LEU A 106 11.82 0.57 4.18
C LEU A 106 12.77 1.75 4.34
N ASN A 107 12.60 2.59 5.37
CA ASN A 107 13.28 3.88 5.47
C ASN A 107 14.81 3.79 5.32
N ASP A 108 15.44 2.87 6.05
CA ASP A 108 16.90 2.65 5.94
C ASP A 108 17.35 2.25 4.54
N THR A 109 16.55 1.45 3.85
CA THR A 109 16.84 1.00 2.48
C THR A 109 16.64 2.16 1.50
N ASN A 110 15.57 2.94 1.67
CA ASN A 110 15.29 4.13 0.87
C ASN A 110 16.42 5.16 1.00
N ILE A 111 16.87 5.46 2.22
CA ILE A 111 17.96 6.43 2.47
C ILE A 111 19.24 5.99 1.77
N LYS A 112 19.61 4.71 1.86
CA LYS A 112 20.84 4.20 1.24
C LYS A 112 20.78 4.24 -0.29
N LEU A 113 19.68 3.79 -0.88
CA LEU A 113 19.51 3.83 -2.33
C LEU A 113 19.42 5.27 -2.86
N GLN A 114 18.73 6.16 -2.13
CA GLN A 114 18.63 7.57 -2.49
C GLN A 114 20.01 8.26 -2.42
N ALA A 115 20.79 8.00 -1.37
CA ALA A 115 22.14 8.57 -1.25
C ALA A 115 23.06 8.14 -2.40
N VAL A 116 22.93 6.91 -2.91
CA VAL A 116 23.66 6.48 -4.12
C VAL A 116 23.12 7.16 -5.37
N ALA A 117 21.79 7.24 -5.52
CA ALA A 117 21.15 7.90 -6.66
C ALA A 117 21.54 9.39 -6.78
N ASP A 118 21.67 10.08 -5.65
CA ASP A 118 22.08 11.48 -5.55
C ASP A 118 23.60 11.69 -5.65
N GLY A 119 24.39 10.61 -5.76
CA GLY A 119 25.86 10.67 -5.81
C GLY A 119 26.52 11.05 -4.48
N VAL A 120 25.78 11.04 -3.37
CA VAL A 120 26.27 11.35 -2.02
C VAL A 120 27.04 10.16 -1.44
N SER A 121 26.68 8.93 -1.80
CA SER A 121 27.31 7.69 -1.34
C SER A 121 27.79 6.86 -2.52
N VAL A 122 28.97 6.25 -2.39
CA VAL A 122 29.50 5.29 -3.37
C VAL A 122 29.45 3.90 -2.73
N LEU A 123 28.53 3.08 -3.22
CA LEU A 123 28.43 1.66 -2.87
C LEU A 123 28.93 0.82 -4.05
N SER A 124 29.39 -0.40 -3.76
CA SER A 124 29.66 -1.36 -4.83
C SER A 124 28.36 -1.71 -5.56
N GLU A 125 28.47 -2.01 -6.85
CA GLU A 125 27.34 -2.45 -7.68
C GLU A 125 26.56 -3.59 -7.00
N ALA A 126 27.26 -4.62 -6.52
CA ALA A 126 26.66 -5.74 -5.79
C ALA A 126 25.85 -5.28 -4.56
N SER A 127 26.30 -4.24 -3.86
CA SER A 127 25.57 -3.70 -2.70
C SER A 127 24.32 -2.92 -3.12
N VAL A 128 24.38 -2.18 -4.23
CA VAL A 128 23.22 -1.47 -4.80
C VAL A 128 22.16 -2.47 -5.23
N LEU A 129 22.54 -3.52 -5.95
CA LEU A 129 21.64 -4.57 -6.41
C LEU A 129 21.00 -5.32 -5.22
N ALA A 130 21.78 -5.64 -4.19
CA ALA A 130 21.27 -6.27 -2.96
C ALA A 130 20.27 -5.36 -2.22
N LEU A 131 20.52 -4.05 -2.16
CA LEU A 131 19.59 -3.09 -1.59
C LEU A 131 18.30 -2.99 -2.42
N ALA A 132 18.39 -3.00 -3.76
CA ALA A 132 17.24 -3.01 -4.63
C ALA A 132 16.37 -4.28 -4.45
N ASP A 133 17.00 -5.45 -4.30
CA ASP A 133 16.30 -6.71 -3.99
C ASP A 133 15.62 -6.69 -2.62
N LYS A 134 16.31 -6.16 -1.60
CA LYS A 134 15.74 -5.94 -0.27
C LYS A 134 14.54 -5.01 -0.34
N TRP A 135 14.66 -3.88 -1.04
CA TRP A 135 13.57 -2.92 -1.24
C TRP A 135 12.38 -3.59 -1.92
N GLY A 136 12.62 -4.33 -3.01
CA GLY A 136 11.58 -5.04 -3.75
C GLY A 136 10.82 -6.01 -2.86
N SER A 137 11.54 -6.83 -2.09
CA SER A 137 10.95 -7.80 -1.16
C SER A 137 10.09 -7.12 -0.09
N LEU A 138 10.61 -6.08 0.56
CA LEU A 138 9.85 -5.32 1.56
C LEU A 138 8.65 -4.60 0.96
N ASN A 139 8.77 -4.05 -0.25
CA ASN A 139 7.68 -3.38 -0.93
C ASN A 139 6.57 -4.38 -1.36
N LEU A 140 6.93 -5.62 -1.70
CA LEU A 140 5.96 -6.68 -1.97
C LEU A 140 5.24 -7.13 -0.70
N ILE A 141 5.93 -7.24 0.43
CA ILE A 141 5.28 -7.50 1.73
C ILE A 141 4.33 -6.35 2.07
N ARG A 142 4.77 -5.10 1.86
CA ARG A 142 3.95 -3.90 2.08
C ARG A 142 2.68 -3.91 1.24
N SER A 143 2.71 -4.43 0.01
CA SER A 143 1.53 -4.47 -0.87
C SER A 143 0.42 -5.40 -0.35
N LEU A 144 0.76 -6.33 0.54
CA LEU A 144 -0.22 -7.20 1.20
C LEU A 144 -1.12 -6.43 2.15
N LEU A 145 -0.68 -5.31 2.72
CA LEU A 145 -1.49 -4.50 3.64
C LEU A 145 -2.79 -3.98 2.99
N PRO A 146 -2.76 -3.22 1.86
CA PRO A 146 -3.99 -2.80 1.22
C PRO A 146 -4.73 -3.94 0.51
N LEU A 147 -4.06 -5.05 0.16
CA LEU A 147 -4.76 -6.25 -0.28
C LEU A 147 -5.63 -6.82 0.84
N SER A 148 -5.05 -7.02 2.03
CA SER A 148 -5.79 -7.46 3.21
C SER A 148 -6.89 -6.47 3.58
N ALA A 149 -6.66 -5.16 3.47
CA ALA A 149 -7.72 -4.16 3.66
C ALA A 149 -8.89 -4.39 2.70
N THR A 150 -8.59 -4.64 1.41
CA THR A 150 -9.61 -4.94 0.38
C THR A 150 -10.41 -6.19 0.74
N LEU A 151 -9.74 -7.27 1.13
CA LEU A 151 -10.40 -8.54 1.47
C LEU A 151 -11.27 -8.41 2.72
N VAL A 152 -10.77 -7.75 3.76
CA VAL A 152 -11.48 -7.56 5.03
C VAL A 152 -12.70 -6.64 4.84
N ALA A 153 -12.55 -5.51 4.14
CA ALA A 153 -13.66 -4.61 3.85
C ALA A 153 -14.70 -5.28 2.93
N GLY A 154 -14.25 -6.04 1.93
CA GLY A 154 -15.13 -6.76 1.01
C GLY A 154 -15.95 -7.82 1.73
N TYR A 155 -15.32 -8.57 2.63
CA TYR A 155 -16.04 -9.54 3.48
C TYR A 155 -17.03 -8.85 4.42
N GLY A 156 -16.66 -7.73 5.03
CA GLY A 156 -17.56 -6.91 5.84
C GLY A 156 -18.78 -6.44 5.03
N LEU A 157 -18.56 -5.96 3.80
CA LEU A 157 -19.61 -5.53 2.88
C LEU A 157 -20.56 -6.68 2.51
N LEU A 158 -20.04 -7.85 2.14
CA LEU A 158 -20.86 -9.02 1.80
C LEU A 158 -21.78 -9.41 2.96
N LYS A 159 -21.25 -9.39 4.19
CA LYS A 159 -22.07 -9.60 5.39
C LYS A 159 -23.17 -8.56 5.59
N GLU A 160 -22.93 -7.28 5.28
CA GLU A 160 -23.99 -6.25 5.35
C GLU A 160 -25.07 -6.45 4.28
N LEU A 161 -24.72 -7.08 3.16
CA LEU A 161 -25.64 -7.42 2.08
C LEU A 161 -26.38 -8.75 2.32
N GLY A 162 -26.01 -9.51 3.34
CA GLY A 162 -26.57 -10.83 3.63
C GLY A 162 -26.12 -11.92 2.66
N LEU A 163 -24.94 -11.76 2.05
CA LEU A 163 -24.29 -12.70 1.13
C LEU A 163 -23.20 -13.52 1.82
#